data_AF-A0A8H7N2A6-F1
#
_entry.id   AF-A0A8H7N2A6-F1
#
_cell.length_a   1.000
_cell.length_b   1.000
_cell.length_c   1.000
_cell.angle_alpha   90.00
_cell.angle_beta   90.00
_cell.angle_gamma   90.00
#
_symmetry.space_group_name_H-M   'P 1'
#
loop_
_entity.id
_entity.type
_entity.pdbx_description
1 polymer ?
#
loop_
_entity_poly.entity_id
_entity_poly.type
_entity_poly.pdbx_seq_one_letter_code
_entity_poly.pdbx_strand_id
1 'polypeptide(L)'
;MDPVAVRALLVASLDPDADNRRRAELQLKQIEDQTGFLDCLFGILESEQEASIRLSTVIYIKNRVNRAWYAPDHKLPDNVVPINEEEKSRVRDRVVPLLASSEPLVRQQLIPVLQRILQFDFPSRWPRFMDFTMELLNTNTPTSVLAGVQCLLAICRAFRYKSVQSQDRQHFGKIIEASFPGCWPSATSW
;
A
#
# COMPACT_ATOMS: atom_id res chain seq x y z
N MET A 1 -15.28 -11.24 -9.17
CA MET A 1 -14.15 -11.84 -9.91
C MET A 1 -13.78 -13.16 -9.25
N ASP A 2 -13.41 -14.18 -10.02
CA ASP A 2 -13.07 -15.51 -9.46
C ASP A 2 -11.60 -15.54 -8.98
N PRO A 3 -11.33 -15.71 -7.66
CA PRO A 3 -9.97 -15.75 -7.13
C PRO A 3 -9.18 -16.98 -7.61
N VAL A 4 -9.85 -18.08 -7.95
CA VAL A 4 -9.17 -19.29 -8.42
C VAL A 4 -8.58 -19.05 -9.82
N ALA A 5 -9.37 -18.44 -10.71
CA ALA A 5 -8.91 -18.05 -12.04
C ALA A 5 -7.73 -17.05 -11.98
N VAL A 6 -7.81 -16.02 -11.14
CA VAL A 6 -6.73 -15.04 -11.01
C VAL A 6 -5.47 -15.66 -10.42
N ARG A 7 -5.61 -16.54 -9.43
CA ARG A 7 -4.48 -17.32 -8.90
C ARG A 7 -3.81 -18.16 -10.00
N ALA A 8 -4.59 -18.85 -10.83
CA ALA A 8 -4.06 -19.65 -11.93
C ALA A 8 -3.25 -18.78 -12.93
N LEU A 9 -3.72 -17.57 -13.22
CA LEU A 9 -2.98 -16.62 -14.05
C LEU A 9 -1.67 -16.15 -13.38
N LEU A 10 -1.70 -15.89 -12.07
CA LEU A 10 -0.49 -15.54 -11.31
C LEU A 10 0.54 -16.69 -11.33
N VAL A 11 0.08 -17.94 -11.21
CA VAL A 11 0.95 -19.12 -11.34
C VAL A 11 1.53 -19.22 -12.75
N ALA A 12 0.70 -19.07 -13.78
CA ALA A 12 1.15 -19.11 -15.18
C ALA A 12 2.11 -17.97 -15.52
N SER A 13 2.02 -16.81 -14.85
CA SER A 13 2.98 -15.71 -15.01
C SER A 13 4.38 -16.03 -14.48
N LEU A 14 4.51 -17.09 -13.65
CA LEU A 14 5.78 -17.55 -13.08
C LEU A 14 6.36 -18.76 -13.84
N ASP A 15 5.71 -19.21 -14.91
CA ASP A 15 6.13 -20.37 -15.69
C ASP A 15 7.52 -20.18 -16.33
N PRO A 16 8.37 -21.21 -16.45
CA PRO A 16 9.61 -21.12 -17.23
C PRO A 16 9.36 -20.79 -18.72
N ASP A 17 8.25 -21.23 -19.29
CA ASP A 17 7.87 -21.00 -20.69
C ASP A 17 7.52 -19.52 -20.94
N ALA A 18 8.29 -18.88 -21.83
CA ALA A 18 8.14 -17.46 -22.13
C ALA A 18 6.79 -17.11 -22.79
N ASP A 19 6.24 -18.01 -23.61
CA ASP A 19 4.96 -17.79 -24.28
C ASP A 19 3.81 -17.94 -23.28
N ASN A 20 3.89 -18.91 -22.38
CA ASN A 20 2.88 -19.08 -21.32
C ASN A 20 2.85 -17.87 -20.39
N ARG A 21 4.02 -17.41 -19.91
CA ARG A 21 4.13 -16.19 -19.10
C ARG A 21 3.52 -14.99 -19.79
N ARG A 22 3.88 -14.76 -21.06
CA ARG A 22 3.41 -13.58 -21.81
C ARG A 22 1.90 -13.60 -21.98
N ARG A 23 1.30 -14.77 -22.24
CA ARG A 23 -0.16 -14.92 -22.33
C ARG A 23 -0.82 -14.62 -20.98
N ALA A 24 -0.30 -15.15 -19.89
CA ALA A 24 -0.82 -14.90 -18.55
C ALA A 24 -0.75 -13.41 -18.16
N GLU A 25 0.38 -12.74 -18.43
CA GLU A 25 0.52 -11.30 -18.17
C GLU A 25 -0.45 -10.45 -19.00
N LEU A 26 -0.68 -10.82 -20.28
CA LEU A 26 -1.67 -10.14 -21.12
C LEU A 26 -3.08 -10.29 -20.57
N GLN A 27 -3.44 -11.49 -20.10
CA GLN A 27 -4.74 -11.74 -19.47
C GLN A 27 -4.88 -10.97 -18.15
N LEU A 28 -3.84 -10.93 -17.31
CA LEU A 28 -3.83 -10.13 -16.09
C LEU A 28 -4.02 -8.64 -16.38
N LYS A 29 -3.41 -8.11 -17.43
CA LYS A 29 -3.63 -6.71 -17.88
C LYS A 29 -5.05 -6.46 -18.41
N GLN A 30 -5.71 -7.45 -18.99
CA GLN A 30 -7.09 -7.27 -19.45
C GLN A 30 -8.10 -7.19 -18.30
N ILE A 31 -7.78 -7.83 -17.16
CA ILE A 31 -8.66 -7.86 -16.00
C ILE A 31 -8.27 -6.84 -14.92
N GLU A 32 -7.10 -6.19 -15.02
CA GLU A 32 -6.60 -5.28 -13.98
C GLU A 32 -7.46 -4.01 -13.77
N ASP A 33 -8.20 -3.62 -14.81
CA ASP A 33 -9.10 -2.47 -14.79
C ASP A 33 -10.52 -2.82 -14.30
N GLN A 34 -10.80 -4.10 -14.06
CA GLN A 34 -12.10 -4.53 -13.53
C GLN A 34 -12.21 -4.20 -12.04
N THR A 35 -13.38 -3.71 -11.64
CA THR A 35 -13.70 -3.49 -10.23
C THR A 35 -13.64 -4.80 -9.43
N GLY A 36 -13.00 -4.75 -8.27
CA GLY A 36 -12.77 -5.91 -7.41
C GLY A 36 -11.48 -6.68 -7.73
N PHE A 37 -10.69 -6.23 -8.72
CA PHE A 37 -9.40 -6.83 -9.01
C PHE A 37 -8.44 -6.73 -7.82
N LEU A 38 -8.35 -5.56 -7.20
CA LEU A 38 -7.52 -5.35 -6.02
C LEU A 38 -8.00 -6.18 -4.82
N ASP A 39 -9.30 -6.19 -4.54
CA ASP A 39 -9.86 -6.98 -3.44
C ASP A 39 -9.54 -8.46 -3.58
N CYS A 40 -9.58 -8.97 -4.81
CA CYS A 40 -9.21 -10.34 -5.13
C CYS A 40 -7.72 -10.61 -4.92
N LEU A 41 -6.83 -9.71 -5.37
CA LEU A 41 -5.39 -9.86 -5.13
C LEU A 41 -5.06 -9.84 -3.63
N PHE A 42 -5.68 -8.95 -2.86
CA PHE A 42 -5.53 -8.93 -1.41
C PHE A 42 -6.05 -10.23 -0.76
N GLY A 43 -7.20 -10.74 -1.21
CA GLY A 43 -7.71 -12.05 -0.74
C GLY A 43 -6.78 -13.22 -1.09
N ILE A 44 -6.20 -13.24 -2.29
CA ILE A 44 -5.19 -14.23 -2.68
C ILE A 44 -3.97 -14.11 -1.76
N LEU A 45 -3.45 -12.89 -1.55
CA LEU A 45 -2.29 -12.65 -0.69
C LEU A 45 -2.50 -13.10 0.76
N GLU A 46 -3.73 -12.99 1.28
CA GLU A 46 -4.12 -13.44 2.62
C GLU A 46 -4.20 -14.98 2.72
N SER A 47 -4.71 -15.65 1.67
CA SER A 47 -4.96 -17.10 1.66
C SER A 47 -3.78 -17.94 1.16
N GLU A 48 -2.89 -17.35 0.37
CA GLU A 48 -1.81 -18.07 -0.32
C GLU A 48 -0.66 -18.41 0.62
N GLN A 49 -0.12 -19.62 0.46
CA GLN A 49 1.01 -20.13 1.24
C GLN A 49 2.31 -20.11 0.44
N GLU A 50 2.24 -20.21 -0.89
CA GLU A 50 3.42 -20.22 -1.73
C GLU A 50 4.06 -18.83 -1.84
N ALA A 51 5.31 -18.69 -1.36
CA ALA A 51 6.01 -17.41 -1.29
C ALA A 51 6.19 -16.72 -2.66
N SER A 52 6.41 -17.50 -3.72
CA SER A 52 6.53 -17.03 -5.11
C SER A 52 5.25 -16.35 -5.61
N ILE A 53 4.09 -16.98 -5.37
CA ILE A 53 2.77 -16.47 -5.75
C ILE A 53 2.44 -15.25 -4.90
N ARG A 54 2.69 -15.27 -3.59
CA ARG A 54 2.50 -14.10 -2.71
C ARG A 54 3.33 -12.91 -3.19
N LEU A 55 4.59 -13.14 -3.56
CA LEU A 55 5.48 -12.11 -4.08
C LEU A 55 4.97 -11.54 -5.41
N SER A 56 4.56 -12.40 -6.34
CA SER A 56 3.95 -11.96 -7.61
C SER A 56 2.70 -11.13 -7.35
N THR A 57 1.81 -11.61 -6.48
CA THR A 57 0.55 -10.95 -6.11
C THR A 57 0.79 -9.54 -5.57
N VAL A 58 1.70 -9.38 -4.61
CA VAL A 58 1.99 -8.05 -4.04
C VAL A 58 2.66 -7.11 -5.04
N ILE A 59 3.43 -7.63 -6.00
CA ILE A 59 3.98 -6.83 -7.10
C ILE A 59 2.86 -6.29 -7.99
N TYR A 60 1.86 -7.10 -8.33
CA TYR A 60 0.68 -6.65 -9.06
C TYR A 60 -0.12 -5.59 -8.29
N ILE A 61 -0.34 -5.80 -6.98
CA ILE A 61 -0.99 -4.81 -6.11
C ILE A 61 -0.22 -3.48 -6.15
N LYS A 62 1.10 -3.53 -5.94
CA LYS A 62 1.96 -2.34 -5.96
C LYS A 62 1.87 -1.59 -7.28
N ASN A 63 1.93 -2.33 -8.38
CA ASN A 63 1.86 -1.77 -9.72
C ASN A 63 0.50 -1.09 -9.99
N ARG A 64 -0.60 -1.71 -9.58
CA ARG A 64 -1.95 -1.15 -9.73
C ARG A 64 -2.14 0.10 -8.85
N VAL A 65 -1.74 0.06 -7.57
CA VAL A 65 -1.85 1.22 -6.67
C VAL A 65 -0.99 2.38 -7.16
N ASN A 66 0.25 2.14 -7.58
CA ASN A 66 1.11 3.20 -8.11
C ASN A 66 0.54 3.87 -9.36
N ARG A 67 -0.10 3.08 -10.24
CA ARG A 67 -0.68 3.57 -11.49
C ARG A 67 -2.05 4.22 -11.34
N ALA A 68 -2.90 3.78 -10.41
CA ALA A 68 -4.33 4.13 -10.41
C ALA A 68 -4.82 4.77 -9.10
N TRP A 69 -3.95 4.93 -8.09
CA TRP A 69 -4.31 5.59 -6.83
C TRP A 69 -4.17 7.11 -6.95
N TYR A 70 -5.21 7.81 -7.36
CA TYR A 70 -5.21 9.28 -7.44
C TYR A 70 -6.29 9.89 -6.57
N ALA A 71 -6.11 11.17 -6.22
CA ALA A 71 -7.19 11.95 -5.66
C ALA A 71 -8.30 12.12 -6.73
N PRO A 72 -9.59 12.13 -6.36
CA PRO A 72 -10.70 12.26 -7.31
C PRO A 72 -10.60 13.48 -8.24
N ASP A 73 -9.95 14.55 -7.78
CA ASP A 73 -9.79 15.80 -8.54
C ASP A 73 -8.51 15.83 -9.41
N HIS A 74 -7.68 14.78 -9.36
CA HIS A 74 -6.45 14.72 -10.15
C HIS A 74 -6.75 14.15 -11.54
N LYS A 75 -6.33 14.84 -12.60
CA LYS A 75 -6.38 14.29 -13.96
C LYS A 75 -5.55 13.01 -14.01
N LEU A 76 -6.20 11.88 -14.29
CA LEU A 76 -5.53 10.63 -14.64
C LEU A 76 -5.02 10.71 -16.08
N PRO A 77 -3.98 9.95 -16.44
CA PRO A 77 -3.68 9.67 -17.84
C PRO A 77 -4.91 9.05 -18.52
N ASP A 78 -5.17 9.38 -19.78
CA ASP A 78 -6.39 8.98 -20.53
C ASP A 78 -6.63 7.46 -20.59
N ASN A 79 -5.61 6.64 -20.31
CA ASN A 79 -5.64 5.18 -20.41
C ASN A 79 -5.69 4.46 -19.05
N VAL A 80 -6.01 5.14 -17.94
CA VAL A 80 -6.02 4.52 -16.60
C VAL A 80 -7.41 4.59 -15.98
N VAL A 81 -7.98 3.42 -15.68
CA VAL A 81 -9.22 3.33 -14.89
C VAL A 81 -8.89 3.61 -13.42
N PRO A 82 -9.47 4.66 -12.79
CA PRO A 82 -9.24 4.95 -11.39
C PRO A 82 -9.79 3.85 -10.48
N ILE A 83 -9.12 3.65 -9.34
CA ILE A 83 -9.67 2.80 -8.26
C ILE A 83 -10.82 3.57 -7.61
N ASN A 84 -11.97 2.93 -7.44
CA ASN A 84 -13.13 3.55 -6.79
C ASN A 84 -12.88 3.75 -5.28
N GLU A 85 -13.63 4.65 -4.64
CA GLU A 85 -13.39 4.98 -3.22
C GLU A 85 -13.72 3.81 -2.27
N GLU A 86 -14.65 2.93 -2.65
CA GLU A 86 -15.00 1.74 -1.85
C GLU A 86 -13.83 0.74 -1.77
N GLU A 87 -13.20 0.45 -2.91
CA GLU A 87 -11.98 -0.37 -3.02
C GLU A 87 -10.84 0.30 -2.28
N LYS A 88 -10.65 1.62 -2.43
CA LYS A 88 -9.62 2.34 -1.65
C LYS A 88 -9.84 2.18 -0.14
N SER A 89 -11.07 2.26 0.34
CA SER A 89 -11.37 2.04 1.75
C SER A 89 -10.96 0.65 2.21
N ARG A 90 -11.34 -0.39 1.46
CA ARG A 90 -10.97 -1.78 1.79
C ARG A 90 -9.46 -2.02 1.78
N VAL A 91 -8.75 -1.42 0.83
CA VAL A 91 -7.28 -1.51 0.76
C VAL A 91 -6.62 -0.89 2.00
N ARG A 92 -7.13 0.25 2.47
CA ARG A 92 -6.63 0.92 3.69
C ARG A 92 -6.79 0.05 4.93
N ASP A 93 -7.94 -0.62 5.05
CA ASP A 93 -8.21 -1.49 6.20
C ASP A 93 -7.34 -2.77 6.20
N ARG A 94 -6.92 -3.24 5.02
CA ARG A 94 -6.13 -4.49 4.86
C ARG A 94 -4.62 -4.29 4.86
N VAL A 95 -4.12 -3.17 4.34
CA VAL A 95 -2.68 -2.99 4.09
C VAL A 95 -1.84 -2.99 5.36
N VAL A 96 -2.34 -2.39 6.45
CA VAL A 96 -1.59 -2.29 7.72
C VAL A 96 -1.51 -3.65 8.44
N PRO A 97 -2.62 -4.40 8.64
CA PRO A 97 -2.54 -5.76 9.16
C PRO A 97 -1.65 -6.68 8.32
N LEU A 98 -1.74 -6.60 6.99
CA LEU A 98 -0.91 -7.38 6.09
C LEU A 98 0.58 -7.05 6.21
N LEU A 99 0.93 -5.78 6.41
CA LEU A 99 2.33 -5.38 6.64
C LEU A 99 2.90 -6.06 7.90
N ALA A 100 2.09 -6.15 8.96
CA ALA A 100 2.47 -6.77 10.23
C ALA A 100 2.61 -8.30 10.14
N SER A 101 1.69 -8.98 9.44
CA SER A 101 1.67 -10.44 9.35
C SER A 101 2.53 -11.02 8.22
N SER A 102 2.93 -10.21 7.23
CA SER A 102 3.66 -10.70 6.04
C SER A 102 5.14 -10.92 6.26
N GLU A 103 5.71 -11.79 5.43
CA GLU A 103 7.15 -12.06 5.36
C GLU A 103 7.96 -10.85 4.85
N PRO A 104 9.28 -10.79 5.11
CA PRO A 104 10.12 -9.64 4.76
C PRO A 104 10.04 -9.20 3.29
N LEU A 105 10.00 -10.13 2.34
CA LEU A 105 9.95 -9.80 0.91
C LEU A 105 8.62 -9.16 0.51
N VAL A 106 7.50 -9.71 1.00
CA VAL A 106 6.16 -9.14 0.76
C VAL A 106 6.05 -7.78 1.44
N ARG A 107 6.54 -7.66 2.68
CA ARG A 107 6.56 -6.42 3.45
C ARG A 107 7.32 -5.31 2.72
N GLN A 108 8.47 -5.62 2.11
CA GLN A 108 9.22 -4.67 1.29
C GLN A 108 8.43 -4.14 0.09
N GLN A 109 7.55 -4.95 -0.51
CA GLN A 109 6.69 -4.51 -1.60
C GLN A 109 5.47 -3.72 -1.11
N LEU A 110 4.95 -4.01 0.09
CA LEU A 110 3.83 -3.29 0.71
C LEU A 110 4.20 -1.87 1.16
N ILE A 111 5.45 -1.62 1.57
CA ILE A 111 5.88 -0.28 2.04
C ILE A 111 5.66 0.81 0.97
N PRO A 112 6.10 0.64 -0.30
CA PRO A 112 5.78 1.59 -1.38
C PRO A 112 4.28 1.78 -1.61
N VAL A 113 3.48 0.71 -1.49
CA VAL A 113 2.02 0.79 -1.61
C VAL A 113 1.46 1.70 -0.54
N LEU A 114 1.85 1.47 0.71
CA LEU A 114 1.44 2.28 1.84
C LEU A 114 1.85 3.75 1.67
N GLN A 115 3.10 4.02 1.29
CA GLN A 115 3.57 5.38 1.02
C GLN A 115 2.73 6.09 -0.03
N ARG A 116 2.38 5.39 -1.12
CA ARG A 116 1.59 5.94 -2.20
C ARG A 116 0.17 6.29 -1.78
N ILE A 117 -0.43 5.47 -0.90
CA ILE A 117 -1.73 5.75 -0.30
C ILE A 117 -1.64 6.97 0.63
N LEU A 118 -0.66 7.00 1.54
CA LEU A 118 -0.48 8.08 2.51
C LEU A 118 -0.24 9.45 1.84
N GLN A 119 0.45 9.49 0.71
CA GLN A 119 0.67 10.73 -0.03
C GLN A 119 -0.63 11.42 -0.46
N PHE A 120 -1.68 10.65 -0.79
CA PHE A 120 -2.92 11.16 -1.37
C PHE A 120 -4.08 11.21 -0.37
N ASP A 121 -4.14 10.24 0.54
CA ASP A 121 -5.27 10.06 1.43
C ASP A 121 -5.05 10.67 2.82
N PHE A 122 -3.80 10.84 3.26
CA PHE A 122 -3.51 11.37 4.59
C PHE A 122 -3.20 12.88 4.53
N PRO A 123 -3.73 13.71 5.47
CA PRO A 123 -4.47 13.33 6.68
C PRO A 123 -6.00 13.27 6.54
N SER A 124 -6.58 13.88 5.50
CA SER A 124 -8.02 14.15 5.44
C SER A 124 -8.92 12.92 5.28
N ARG A 125 -8.49 11.92 4.50
CA ARG A 125 -9.28 10.71 4.19
C ARG A 125 -8.92 9.51 5.04
N TRP A 126 -7.75 9.52 5.68
CA TRP A 126 -7.31 8.42 6.54
C TRP A 126 -6.72 8.91 7.87
N PRO A 127 -7.49 9.62 8.70
CA PRO A 127 -7.00 10.19 9.96
C PRO A 127 -6.57 9.13 10.98
N ARG A 128 -7.26 7.98 10.98
CA ARG A 128 -7.01 6.85 11.91
C ARG A 128 -5.69 6.12 11.68
N PHE A 129 -4.95 6.44 10.62
CA PHE A 129 -3.68 5.79 10.31
C PHE A 129 -2.66 5.95 11.45
N MET A 130 -2.62 7.11 12.11
CA MET A 130 -1.68 7.34 13.20
C MET A 130 -2.04 6.52 14.43
N ASP A 131 -3.33 6.39 14.73
CA ASP A 131 -3.81 5.56 15.84
C ASP A 131 -3.39 4.10 15.66
N PHE A 132 -3.58 3.54 14.45
CA PHE A 132 -3.11 2.18 14.13
C PHE A 132 -1.60 2.04 14.25
N THR A 133 -0.85 3.07 13.84
CA THR A 133 0.60 3.08 13.94
C THR A 133 1.06 3.04 15.40
N MET A 134 0.43 3.85 16.26
CA MET A 134 0.74 3.86 17.70
C MET A 134 0.31 2.57 18.38
N GLU A 135 -0.83 1.98 18.01
CA GLU A 135 -1.27 0.68 18.51
C GLU A 135 -0.22 -0.40 18.20
N LEU A 136 0.24 -0.49 16.95
CA LEU A 136 1.29 -1.44 16.53
C LEU A 136 2.59 -1.27 17.33
N LEU A 137 3.01 -0.03 17.60
CA LEU A 137 4.21 0.27 18.37
C LEU A 137 4.08 -0.12 19.85
N ASN A 138 2.88 -0.03 20.41
CA ASN A 138 2.60 -0.38 21.81
C ASN A 138 2.36 -1.88 22.02
N THR A 139 2.28 -2.67 20.94
CA THR A 139 2.21 -4.14 21.08
C THR A 139 3.58 -4.74 21.45
N ASN A 140 3.58 -5.81 22.25
CA ASN A 140 4.81 -6.51 22.66
C ASN A 140 5.31 -7.55 21.63
N THR A 141 4.88 -7.46 20.36
CA THR A 141 5.27 -8.41 19.32
C THR A 141 6.30 -7.78 18.38
N PRO A 142 7.50 -8.36 18.20
CA PRO A 142 8.55 -7.76 17.37
C PRO A 142 8.11 -7.44 15.93
N THR A 143 7.25 -8.28 15.34
CA THR A 143 6.72 -8.08 13.98
C THR A 143 5.77 -6.88 13.88
N SER A 144 4.90 -6.72 14.88
CA SER A 144 3.97 -5.58 14.98
C SER A 144 4.71 -4.28 15.25
N VAL A 145 5.68 -4.27 16.17
CA VAL A 145 6.52 -3.09 16.43
C VAL A 145 7.28 -2.68 15.17
N LEU A 146 7.88 -3.64 14.45
CA LEU A 146 8.56 -3.39 13.19
C LEU A 146 7.61 -2.78 12.15
N ALA A 147 6.38 -3.30 12.03
CA ALA A 147 5.38 -2.74 11.13
C ALA A 147 4.99 -1.31 11.54
N GLY A 148 4.83 -1.03 12.84
CA GLY A 148 4.60 0.32 13.37
C GLY A 148 5.72 1.29 13.00
N VAL A 149 6.99 0.89 13.19
CA VAL A 149 8.16 1.71 12.79
C VAL A 149 8.19 1.94 11.27
N GLN A 150 7.81 0.94 10.48
CA GLN A 150 7.73 1.09 9.02
C GLN A 150 6.58 2.01 8.59
N CYS A 151 5.44 1.98 9.27
CA CYS A 151 4.34 2.92 9.07
C CYS A 151 4.79 4.36 9.37
N LEU A 152 5.49 4.58 10.49
CA LEU A 152 6.10 5.87 10.82
C LEU A 152 7.09 6.34 9.75
N LEU A 153 7.98 5.46 9.30
CA LEU A 153 8.93 5.80 8.25
C LEU A 153 8.23 6.11 6.92
N ALA A 154 7.16 5.38 6.59
CA ALA A 154 6.37 5.60 5.39
C ALA A 154 5.68 6.96 5.40
N ILE A 155 5.08 7.38 6.52
CA ILE A 155 4.46 8.69 6.64
C ILE A 155 5.50 9.81 6.57
N CYS A 156 6.65 9.68 7.26
CA CYS A 156 7.74 10.65 7.18
C CYS A 156 8.21 10.84 5.72
N ARG A 157 8.35 9.74 4.96
CA ARG A 157 8.76 9.79 3.55
C ARG A 157 7.67 10.38 2.65
N ALA A 158 6.40 10.06 2.90
CA ALA A 158 5.27 10.63 2.17
C ALA A 158 5.18 12.16 2.35
N PHE A 159 5.46 12.65 3.57
CA PHE A 159 5.41 14.07 3.90
C PHE A 159 6.66 14.87 3.52
N ARG A 160 7.79 14.20 3.28
CA ARG A 160 9.04 14.87 2.87
C ARG A 160 8.91 15.70 1.60
N TYR A 161 7.95 15.37 0.72
CA TYR A 161 7.73 16.02 -0.57
C TYR A 161 6.46 16.87 -0.64
N LYS A 162 5.61 16.89 0.40
CA LYS A 162 4.47 17.81 0.45
C LYS A 162 5.00 19.22 0.75
N SER A 163 4.65 20.21 -0.07
CA SER A 163 5.23 21.55 0.00
C SER A 163 5.03 22.19 1.37
N VAL A 164 6.02 22.98 1.78
CA VAL A 164 6.16 23.72 3.05
C VAL A 164 4.96 24.63 3.39
N GLN A 165 4.01 24.82 2.46
CA GLN A 165 2.89 25.77 2.56
C GLN A 165 1.51 25.11 2.79
N SER A 166 1.43 23.79 2.94
CA SER A 166 0.16 23.10 3.19
C SER A 166 -0.15 22.96 4.69
N GLN A 167 -1.41 23.18 5.11
CA GLN A 167 -1.93 22.89 6.46
C GLN A 167 -1.53 21.48 6.95
N ASP A 168 -1.33 20.55 6.02
CA ASP A 168 -0.82 19.19 6.21
C ASP A 168 0.50 19.14 7.04
N ARG A 169 1.44 20.08 6.88
CA ARG A 169 2.71 20.08 7.65
C ARG A 169 2.51 20.43 9.12
N GLN A 170 1.53 21.30 9.43
CA GLN A 170 1.21 21.65 10.81
C GLN A 170 0.55 20.48 11.55
N HIS A 171 -0.32 19.73 10.88
CA HIS A 171 -0.89 18.49 11.41
C HIS A 171 0.21 17.44 11.65
N PHE A 172 1.12 17.28 10.70
CA PHE A 172 2.27 16.39 10.85
C PHE A 172 3.19 16.78 12.01
N GLY A 173 3.41 18.09 12.22
CA GLY A 173 4.17 18.59 13.38
C GLY A 173 3.54 18.19 14.71
N LYS A 174 2.22 18.34 14.87
CA LYS A 174 1.49 17.90 16.08
C LYS A 174 1.58 16.39 16.30
N ILE A 175 1.53 15.63 15.21
CA ILE A 175 1.65 14.17 15.25
C ILE A 175 3.07 13.75 15.65
N ILE A 176 4.11 14.38 15.10
CA ILE A 176 5.50 14.14 15.49
C ILE A 176 5.71 14.50 16.96
N GLU A 177 5.18 15.63 17.42
CA GLU A 177 5.31 16.04 18.82
C GLU A 177 4.62 15.06 19.78
N ALA A 178 3.46 14.51 19.39
CA ALA A 178 2.76 13.50 20.17
C ALA A 178 3.45 12.13 20.18
N SER A 179 4.07 11.72 19.08
CA SER A 179 4.76 10.43 18.96
C SER A 179 6.22 10.45 19.42
N PHE A 180 6.89 11.60 19.32
CA PHE A 180 8.30 11.82 19.65
C PHE A 180 8.48 13.19 20.34
N PRO A 181 8.17 13.29 21.65
CA PRO A 181 8.31 14.53 22.38
C PRO A 181 9.76 15.04 22.32
N GLY A 182 9.98 16.24 21.75
CA GLY A 182 11.29 16.89 21.69
C GLY A 182 12.08 16.76 20.38
N CYS A 183 11.64 16.00 19.37
CA CYS A 183 12.34 15.90 18.08
C CYS A 183 12.02 17.05 17.10
N TRP A 184 10.95 17.81 17.33
CA TRP A 184 10.48 18.85 16.40
C TRP A 184 11.36 20.11 16.31
N PRO A 185 11.93 20.68 17.40
CA PRO A 185 12.71 21.91 17.29
C PRO A 185 13.99 21.77 16.46
N SER A 186 14.48 20.54 16.30
CA SER A 186 15.76 20.23 15.65
C SER A 186 15.66 20.02 14.14
N ALA A 187 14.46 19.87 13.58
CA ALA A 187 14.25 19.50 12.18
C ALA A 187 14.02 20.68 11.23
N THR A 188 13.93 21.91 11.75
CA THR A 188 13.72 23.13 10.95
C THR A 188 15.01 23.84 10.54
N SER A 189 16.20 23.28 10.81
CA SER A 189 17.49 23.93 10.54
C SER A 189 18.24 23.47 9.27
N TRP A 190 17.57 22.82 8.32
CA TRP A 190 18.17 22.44 7.02
C TRP A 190 17.23 22.71 5.86
#